data_AF-A0A143BM01-F1
#
_entry.id   AF-A0A143BM01-F1
#
_cell.length_a   1.000
_cell.length_b   1.000
_cell.length_c   1.000
_cell.angle_alpha   90.00
_cell.angle_beta   90.00
_cell.angle_gamma   90.00
#
_symmetry.space_group_name_H-M   'P 1'
#
loop_
_entity.id
_entity.type
_entity.pdbx_description
1 polymer ?
#
loop_
_entity_poly.entity_id
_entity_poly.type
_entity_poly.pdbx_seq_one_letter_code
_entity_poly.pdbx_strand_id
1 'polypeptide(L)' 'MAPSPYQEARDEMFQQIMQCGVIGCHPEDQKEWFDATMVYIQDRYPELKAPEVTELRTLGERFAQPTKKQETANI' A
#
# COMPACT_ATOMS: atom_id res chain seq x y z
N MET A 1 -4.86 -1.81 -24.64
CA MET A 1 -5.20 -0.58 -23.90
C MET A 1 -4.14 -0.42 -22.84
N ALA A 2 -3.53 0.75 -22.71
CA ALA A 2 -2.62 1.02 -21.60
C ALA A 2 -3.42 1.03 -20.28
N PRO A 3 -2.84 0.59 -19.16
CA PRO A 3 -3.47 0.70 -17.86
C PRO A 3 -3.79 2.17 -17.56
N SER A 4 -4.85 2.41 -16.78
CA SER A 4 -5.13 3.77 -16.29
C SER A 4 -4.10 4.16 -15.22
N PRO A 5 -3.88 5.47 -15.01
CA PRO A 5 -2.97 5.95 -13.95
C PRO A 5 -3.29 5.37 -12.56
N TYR A 6 -4.58 5.19 -12.26
CA TYR A 6 -5.02 4.54 -11.03
C TYR A 6 -4.55 3.07 -10.93
N GLN A 7 -4.65 2.31 -12.04
CA GLN A 7 -4.19 0.93 -12.07
C GLN A 7 -2.68 0.83 -11.89
N GLU A 8 -1.92 1.73 -12.51
CA GLU A 8 -0.47 1.81 -12.36
C GLU A 8 -0.07 2.16 -10.91
N ALA A 9 -0.70 3.18 -10.32
CA ALA A 9 -0.46 3.56 -8.93
C ALA A 9 -0.76 2.43 -7.94
N ARG A 10 -1.84 1.68 -8.17
CA ARG A 10 -2.23 0.54 -7.33
C ARG A 10 -1.20 -0.59 -7.43
N ASP A 11 -0.82 -0.94 -8.64
CA ASP A 11 0.12 -2.04 -8.86
C ASP A 11 1.51 -1.67 -8.30
N GLU A 12 1.96 -0.42 -8.47
CA GLU A 12 3.22 0.08 -7.89
C GLU A 12 3.19 0.06 -6.35
N MET A 13 2.10 0.53 -5.73
CA MET A 13 1.95 0.47 -4.26
C MET A 13 2.02 -0.97 -3.74
N PHE A 14 1.36 -1.92 -4.41
CA PHE A 14 1.43 -3.33 -4.02
C PHE A 14 2.84 -3.91 -4.17
N GLN A 15 3.58 -3.52 -5.22
CA GLN A 15 4.99 -3.91 -5.35
C GLN A 15 5.84 -3.35 -4.20
N GLN A 16 5.64 -2.09 -3.81
CA GLN A 16 6.35 -1.50 -2.68
C GLN A 16 6.02 -2.20 -1.36
N ILE A 17 4.75 -2.54 -1.11
CA ILE A 17 4.34 -3.32 0.08
C ILE A 17 5.06 -4.68 0.11
N MET A 18 5.13 -5.38 -1.03
CA MET A 18 5.80 -6.68 -1.13
C MET A 18 7.32 -6.58 -0.97
N GLN A 19 7.96 -5.52 -1.48
CA GLN A 19 9.42 -5.36 -1.39
C GLN A 19 9.90 -4.88 -0.02
N CYS A 20 9.17 -3.95 0.61
CA CYS A 20 9.55 -3.41 1.91
C CYS A 20 9.20 -4.35 3.08
N GLY A 21 8.35 -5.36 2.86
CA GLY A 21 7.96 -6.31 3.91
C GLY A 21 7.11 -5.68 5.02
N VAL A 22 6.36 -4.62 4.70
CA VAL A 22 5.48 -3.92 5.67
C VAL A 22 4.30 -4.79 6.15
N ILE A 23 4.11 -5.95 5.51
CA ILE A 23 3.09 -6.94 5.87
C ILE A 23 3.37 -7.47 7.28
N GLY A 24 2.44 -7.23 8.21
CA GLY A 24 2.56 -7.71 9.59
C GLY A 24 3.50 -6.90 10.49
N CYS A 25 4.03 -5.76 10.04
CA CYS A 25 4.74 -4.80 10.89
C CYS A 25 3.83 -4.20 11.98
N HIS A 26 4.41 -3.53 12.97
CA HIS A 26 3.64 -2.83 14.00
C HIS A 26 2.70 -1.78 13.35
N PRO A 27 1.47 -1.59 13.86
CA PRO A 27 0.51 -0.67 13.24
C PRO A 27 1.03 0.76 13.08
N GLU A 28 1.86 1.25 14.00
CA GLU A 28 2.48 2.57 13.93
C GLU A 28 3.48 2.68 12.78
N ASP A 29 4.33 1.66 12.60
CA ASP A 29 5.30 1.61 11.50
C ASP A 29 4.59 1.49 10.14
N GLN A 30 3.52 0.68 10.07
CA GLN A 30 2.71 0.59 8.87
C GLN A 30 2.08 1.95 8.53
N LYS A 31 1.55 2.65 9.53
CA LYS A 31 0.96 3.98 9.33
C LYS A 31 1.98 4.97 8.80
N GLU A 32 3.16 5.07 9.42
CA GLU A 32 4.20 6.01 8.98
C GLU A 32 4.66 5.70 7.56
N TRP A 33 4.86 4.42 7.25
CA TRP A 33 5.20 3.96 5.91
C TRP A 33 4.11 4.33 4.88
N PHE A 34 2.84 4.06 5.18
CA PHE A 34 1.74 4.44 4.29
C PHE A 34 1.60 5.95 4.13
N ASP A 35 1.82 6.74 5.18
CA ASP A 35 1.77 8.21 5.10
C ASP A 35 2.84 8.72 4.12
N ALA A 36 4.08 8.22 4.21
CA ALA A 36 5.16 8.58 3.29
C ALA A 36 4.89 8.08 1.85
N THR A 37 4.48 6.83 1.70
CA THR A 37 4.20 6.23 0.40
C THR A 37 3.06 6.93 -0.34
N MET A 38 2.01 7.34 0.38
CA MET A 38 0.90 8.07 -0.24
C MET A 38 1.29 9.47 -0.71
N VAL A 39 2.25 10.14 -0.07
CA VAL A 39 2.82 11.40 -0.56
C VAL A 39 3.58 11.16 -1.87
N TYR A 40 4.42 10.13 -1.92
CA TYR A 40 5.14 9.74 -3.13
C TYR A 40 4.20 9.40 -4.30
N ILE A 41 3.15 8.61 -4.05
CA ILE A 41 2.19 8.24 -5.09
C ILE A 41 1.44 9.47 -5.63
N GLN A 42 1.04 10.42 -4.77
CA GLN A 42 0.35 11.63 -5.21
C GLN A 42 1.24 12.58 -6.01
N ASP A 43 2.53 12.66 -5.68
CA ASP A 43 3.50 13.44 -6.45
C ASP A 43 3.75 12.81 -7.83
N ARG A 44 3.87 11.48 -7.87
CA ARG A 44 4.13 10.72 -9.10
C ARG A 44 2.94 10.66 -10.04
N TYR A 45 1.73 10.57 -9.51
CA TYR A 45 0.49 10.45 -10.27
C TYR A 45 -0.46 11.61 -9.93
N PRO A 46 -0.14 12.84 -10.36
CA PRO A 46 -0.91 14.04 -10.04
C PRO A 46 -2.32 14.04 -10.64
N GLU A 47 -2.60 13.13 -11.59
CA GLU A 47 -3.94 12.95 -12.16
C GLU A 47 -4.91 12.16 -11.25
N LEU A 48 -4.43 11.50 -10.19
CA LEU A 48 -5.29 10.79 -9.25
C LEU A 48 -6.18 11.79 -8.49
N LYS A 49 -7.47 11.49 -8.46
CA LYS A 49 -8.42 12.30 -7.70
C LYS A 49 -8.42 11.88 -6.23
N ALA A 50 -8.78 12.80 -5.35
CA ALA A 50 -8.94 12.54 -3.91
C ALA A 50 -9.67 11.22 -3.54
N PRO A 51 -10.80 10.84 -4.18
CA PRO A 51 -11.43 9.54 -3.91
C PRO A 51 -10.55 8.34 -4.31
N GLU A 52 -9.83 8.42 -5.42
CA GLU A 52 -8.93 7.34 -5.90
C GLU A 52 -7.75 7.18 -4.95
N VAL A 53 -7.16 8.28 -4.47
CA VAL A 53 -6.09 8.28 -3.45
C VAL A 53 -6.58 7.62 -2.15
N THR A 54 -7.80 7.94 -1.72
CA THR A 54 -8.40 7.37 -0.50
C THR A 54 -8.70 5.88 -0.65
N GLU A 55 -9.19 5.47 -1.82
CA GLU A 55 -9.41 4.05 -2.14
C GLU A 55 -8.09 3.28 -2.16
N LEU A 56 -7.05 3.84 -2.79
CA LEU A 56 -5.72 3.27 -2.85
C LEU A 56 -5.16 3.00 -1.46
N ARG A 57 -5.21 4.00 -0.57
CA ARG A 57 -4.83 3.88 0.85
C ARG A 57 -5.54 2.70 1.51
N THR A 58 -6.87 2.66 1.38
CA THR A 58 -7.71 1.63 2.00
C THR A 58 -7.36 0.22 1.50
N LEU A 59 -7.11 0.07 0.19
CA LEU A 59 -6.72 -1.20 -0.41
C LEU A 59 -5.34 -1.64 0.06
N GLY A 60 -4.37 -0.71 0.11
CA GLY A 60 -3.02 -0.98 0.59
C GLY A 60 -3.01 -1.46 2.04
N GLU A 61 -3.69 -0.73 2.94
CA GLU A 61 -3.78 -1.08 4.36
C GLU A 61 -4.40 -2.46 4.58
N ARG A 62 -5.42 -2.83 3.77
CA ARG A 62 -6.02 -4.18 3.78
C ARG A 62 -5.06 -5.26 3.29
N PHE A 63 -4.29 -4.96 2.25
CA PHE A 63 -3.31 -5.89 1.69
C PHE A 63 -2.13 -6.12 2.64
N ALA A 64 -1.72 -5.10 3.40
CA ALA A 64 -0.68 -5.20 4.41
C ALA A 64 -1.13 -5.89 5.72
N GLN A 65 -2.43 -6.17 5.88
CA GLN A 65 -2.90 -6.96 7.02
C GLN A 65 -2.33 -8.38 6.94
N PRO A 66 -1.86 -8.93 8.07
CA PRO A 66 -1.48 -10.34 8.11
C PRO A 66 -2.70 -11.21 7.78
N THR A 67 -2.55 -12.12 6.81
CA THR A 67 -3.58 -13.12 6.54
C THR A 67 -3.72 -13.98 7.80
N LYS A 68 -4.96 -14.30 8.22
CA LYS A 68 -5.23 -15.16 9.39
C LYS A 68 -4.79 -16.62 9.12
N LYS A 69 -3.49 -16.87 8.99
CA LYS A 69 -2.78 -18.14 9.19
C LYS A 69 -1.31 -17.92 8.83
N GLN A 70 -0.51 -17.56 9.84
CA GLN A 70 0.73 -18.27 10.12
C GLN A 70 1.00 -18.06 11.61
N GLU A 71 0.35 -18.91 12.39
CA GLU A 71 0.90 -19.44 13.63
C GLU A 71 2.24 -20.08 13.28
N THR A 72 3.28 -19.27 13.18
CA THR A 72 4.67 -19.72 13.21
C THR A 72 5.39 -18.69 14.05
N ALA A 73 5.00 -18.67 15.32
CA ALA A 73 5.89 -18.26 16.38
C ALA A 73 7.16 -19.10 16.24
N ASN A 74 8.26 -18.40 15.99
CA ASN A 74 9.59 -18.95 16.13
C ASN A 74 9.79 -19.32 17.61
N ILE A 75 10.30 -20.53 17.87
CA ILE A 75 11.09 -21.06 19.02
C ILE A 75 10.64 -22.47 19.39
#